data_AF-W0I2D0-F1
#
_entry.id   AF-W0I2D0-F1
#
_cell.length_a   1.000
_cell.length_b   1.000
_cell.length_c   1.000
_cell.angle_alpha   90.00
_cell.angle_beta   90.00
_cell.angle_gamma   90.00
#
_symmetry.space_group_name_H-M   'P 1'
#
loop_
_entity.id
_entity.type
_entity.pdbx_description
1 polymer ?
#
loop_
_entity_poly.entity_id
_entity_poly.type
_entity_poly.pdbx_seq_one_letter_code
_entity_poly.pdbx_strand_id
1 'polypeptide(L)'
;MRWSALALVVLLLGSLMPFSMAQDKASNTTEVQQLTFDNATREQIIAEQLINQLMRLSEFTKTRIEPIRDKLPENSTILVHYEKAEEFKEKALEEFNNGDYYNSILDALTAMHHYKIVLRELKEGKEKFENAREWIRAEIERTIQYFRFVEKTIHLAEKEGIDVNNLTRLYNETKQAYKVVLDDIRAKDFEKAREDLRVAREKKAQLDEELRKVRKELAYANADKIVKEFLVRTDRGITFAERAIQEAKARGIDTSEAEAKLEEIKSIYEEVKSLAEQEKWKDALTVIIENKPKIDAFFRALNKIHERFAEEKIKRDVKVFLKEMQDRIRKDSRALRELKNRGVDTRRAEIELRTAAQELQMGLRLLKERKLALAREHFGIALRLLYNVEQFILLHS
;
A
#
# COMPACT_ATOMS: atom_id res chain seq x y z
N MET A 1 14.31 22.80 -50.85
CA MET A 1 15.48 22.37 -50.06
C MET A 1 15.51 20.85 -50.04
N ARG A 2 16.42 20.23 -50.78
CA ARG A 2 16.66 18.78 -50.77
C ARG A 2 17.65 18.49 -49.64
N TRP A 3 17.15 18.28 -48.43
CA TRP A 3 17.94 17.61 -47.39
C TRP A 3 17.90 16.11 -47.68
N SER A 4 19.09 15.56 -47.83
CA SER A 4 19.37 14.28 -48.47
C SER A 4 19.01 13.09 -47.58
N ALA A 5 18.62 11.97 -48.21
CA ALA A 5 18.54 10.65 -47.58
C ALA A 5 19.85 10.27 -46.83
N LEU A 6 20.97 10.86 -47.24
CA LEU A 6 22.27 10.82 -46.54
C LEU A 6 22.22 11.34 -45.09
N ALA A 7 21.40 12.33 -44.76
CA ALA A 7 21.28 12.85 -43.40
C ALA A 7 20.56 11.86 -42.46
N LEU A 8 19.64 11.05 -42.99
CA LEU A 8 18.93 9.99 -42.25
C LEU A 8 19.83 8.76 -42.02
N VAL A 9 20.68 8.42 -43.00
CA VAL A 9 21.68 7.33 -42.87
C VAL A 9 22.76 7.70 -41.85
N VAL A 10 23.22 8.96 -41.81
CA VAL A 10 24.20 9.45 -40.82
C VAL A 10 23.63 9.54 -39.39
N LEU A 11 22.36 9.92 -39.24
CA LEU A 11 21.69 9.98 -37.92
C LEU A 11 21.45 8.59 -37.31
N LEU A 12 21.31 7.55 -38.12
CA LEU A 12 21.10 6.18 -37.64
C LEU A 12 22.42 5.43 -37.39
N LEU A 13 23.45 5.62 -38.23
CA LEU A 13 24.78 5.03 -38.02
C LEU A 13 25.53 5.62 -36.81
N GLY A 14 25.28 6.89 -36.46
CA GLY A 14 25.91 7.54 -35.29
C GLY A 14 25.43 7.02 -33.93
N SER A 15 24.34 6.26 -33.87
CA SER A 15 23.72 5.77 -32.62
C SER A 15 24.19 4.38 -32.17
N LEU A 16 25.15 3.77 -32.89
CA LEU A 16 25.62 2.41 -32.67
C LEU A 16 27.13 2.29 -32.42
N MET A 17 27.78 3.30 -31.85
CA MET A 17 29.07 3.06 -31.19
C MET A 17 28.83 2.57 -29.75
N PRO A 18 29.42 1.42 -29.34
CA PRO A 18 29.54 1.08 -27.93
C PRO A 18 30.40 2.15 -27.24
N PHE A 19 29.93 2.65 -26.10
CA PHE A 19 30.63 3.58 -25.20
C PHE A 19 31.87 2.95 -24.51
N SER A 20 32.52 1.97 -25.12
CA SER A 20 33.67 1.25 -24.57
C SER A 20 34.87 1.39 -25.51
N MET A 21 35.42 2.59 -25.59
CA MET A 21 36.86 2.87 -25.80
C MET A 21 37.04 4.38 -25.86
N ALA A 22 36.83 5.03 -24.71
CA ALA A 22 37.27 6.40 -24.45
C ALA A 22 38.41 6.36 -23.42
N GLN A 23 39.55 5.74 -23.79
CA GLN A 23 40.87 6.06 -23.25
C GLN A 23 41.93 5.20 -23.96
N ASP A 24 42.61 5.77 -24.96
CA ASP A 24 44.06 5.88 -24.93
C ASP A 24 44.56 6.87 -25.99
N LYS A 25 45.63 7.58 -25.63
CA LYS A 25 46.10 8.81 -26.27
C LYS A 25 46.72 8.58 -27.65
N ALA A 26 46.50 9.58 -28.51
CA ALA A 26 47.29 10.05 -29.64
C ALA A 26 48.60 9.31 -30.00
N SER A 27 48.69 8.82 -31.25
CA SER A 27 49.65 9.30 -32.27
C SER A 27 49.61 8.44 -33.55
N ASN A 28 49.59 9.14 -34.69
CA ASN A 28 50.14 8.81 -36.01
C ASN A 28 49.57 7.66 -36.87
N THR A 29 48.95 8.11 -37.96
CA THR A 29 49.07 7.62 -39.36
C THR A 29 49.04 6.11 -39.58
N THR A 30 47.90 5.62 -40.03
CA THR A 30 47.88 4.57 -41.05
C THR A 30 46.73 4.83 -42.01
N GLU A 31 47.08 4.92 -43.29
CA GLU A 31 46.22 5.18 -44.43
C GLU A 31 44.99 4.29 -44.40
N VAL A 32 43.80 4.90 -44.44
CA VAL A 32 42.60 4.20 -44.93
C VAL A 32 42.29 4.82 -46.28
N GLN A 33 42.69 4.07 -47.30
CA GLN A 33 42.49 4.34 -48.72
C GLN A 33 41.11 4.93 -48.97
N GLN A 34 41.06 6.16 -49.49
CA GLN A 34 39.88 6.68 -50.17
C GLN A 34 39.69 5.85 -51.44
N LEU A 35 38.96 4.75 -51.34
CA LEU A 35 38.40 4.05 -52.48
C LEU A 35 37.23 4.89 -53.00
N THR A 36 37.46 5.59 -54.10
CA THR A 36 36.43 6.16 -54.96
C THR A 36 35.62 5.02 -55.57
N PHE A 37 34.64 4.53 -54.82
CA PHE A 37 33.63 3.60 -55.31
C PHE A 37 32.55 4.36 -56.09
N ASP A 38 32.14 3.80 -57.23
CA ASP A 38 30.97 4.25 -57.99
C ASP A 38 29.70 4.12 -57.13
N ASN A 39 28.67 4.93 -57.38
CA ASN A 39 27.47 4.97 -56.51
C ASN A 39 26.82 3.58 -56.36
N ALA A 40 26.83 2.77 -57.42
CA ALA A 40 26.31 1.40 -57.42
C ALA A 40 27.06 0.47 -56.43
N THR A 41 28.38 0.62 -56.29
CA THR A 41 29.17 -0.22 -55.36
C THR A 41 28.95 0.18 -53.90
N ARG A 42 28.62 1.45 -53.63
CA ARG A 42 28.28 1.91 -52.27
C ARG A 42 26.91 1.44 -51.83
N GLU A 43 25.91 1.52 -52.71
CA GLU A 43 24.55 1.05 -52.45
C GLU A 43 24.54 -0.46 -52.20
N GLN A 44 25.33 -1.22 -52.96
CA GLN A 44 25.50 -2.66 -52.75
C GLN A 44 26.02 -3.00 -51.35
N ILE A 45 27.09 -2.34 -50.90
CA ILE A 45 27.68 -2.57 -49.56
C ILE A 45 26.67 -2.22 -48.45
N ILE A 46 25.93 -1.12 -48.61
CA ILE A 46 24.92 -0.69 -47.64
C ILE A 46 23.74 -1.66 -47.59
N ALA A 47 23.26 -2.09 -48.76
CA ALA A 47 22.17 -3.06 -48.87
C ALA A 47 22.56 -4.40 -48.24
N GLU A 48 23.78 -4.90 -48.48
CA GLU A 48 24.28 -6.15 -47.90
C GLU A 48 24.31 -6.08 -46.36
N GLN A 49 24.79 -4.96 -45.80
CA GLN A 49 24.80 -4.76 -44.34
C GLN A 49 23.39 -4.71 -43.76
N LEU A 50 22.46 -4.01 -44.42
CA LEU A 50 21.07 -3.89 -43.97
C LEU A 50 20.32 -5.22 -44.06
N ILE A 51 20.49 -5.99 -45.12
CA ILE A 51 19.92 -7.34 -45.26
C ILE A 51 20.40 -8.26 -44.14
N ASN A 52 21.70 -8.24 -43.84
CA ASN A 52 22.25 -9.03 -42.73
C ASN A 52 21.64 -8.65 -41.37
N GLN A 53 21.42 -7.36 -41.11
CA GLN A 53 20.77 -6.89 -39.89
C GLN A 53 19.27 -7.22 -39.84
N LEU A 54 18.58 -7.05 -40.96
CA LEU A 54 17.18 -7.41 -41.15
C LEU A 54 16.93 -8.89 -40.87
N MET A 55 17.77 -9.78 -41.40
CA MET A 55 17.65 -11.22 -41.16
C MET A 55 17.81 -11.58 -39.68
N ARG A 56 18.78 -10.97 -38.98
CA ARG A 56 18.95 -11.15 -37.53
C ARG A 56 17.74 -10.65 -36.73
N LEU A 57 17.19 -9.51 -37.13
CA LEU A 57 16.03 -8.91 -36.48
C LEU A 57 14.74 -9.72 -36.72
N SER A 58 14.56 -10.24 -37.94
CA SER A 58 13.45 -11.13 -38.30
C SER A 58 13.49 -12.39 -37.46
N GLU A 59 14.63 -13.09 -37.37
CA GLU A 59 14.76 -14.29 -36.52
C GLU A 59 14.53 -13.99 -35.03
N PHE A 60 15.08 -12.88 -34.53
CA PHE A 60 14.83 -12.47 -33.15
C PHE A 60 13.36 -12.13 -32.86
N THR A 61 12.65 -11.59 -33.84
CA THR A 61 11.23 -11.23 -33.71
C THR A 61 10.34 -12.48 -33.84
N LYS A 62 10.66 -13.36 -34.79
CA LYS A 62 10.01 -14.66 -35.01
C LYS A 62 10.04 -15.54 -33.76
N THR A 63 11.20 -15.70 -33.13
CA THR A 63 11.36 -16.47 -31.88
C THR A 63 10.48 -15.95 -30.72
N ARG A 64 10.02 -14.70 -30.78
CA ARG A 64 9.15 -14.08 -29.77
C ARG A 64 7.67 -14.11 -30.13
N ILE A 65 7.33 -14.18 -31.42
CA ILE A 65 5.95 -14.17 -31.91
C ILE A 65 5.41 -15.59 -32.07
N GLU A 66 6.19 -16.53 -32.63
CA GLU A 66 5.73 -17.90 -32.87
C GLU A 66 5.08 -18.55 -31.64
N PRO A 67 5.60 -18.41 -30.40
CA PRO A 67 4.99 -19.03 -29.21
C PRO A 67 3.61 -18.47 -28.82
N ILE A 68 3.24 -17.30 -29.36
CA ILE A 68 2.02 -16.56 -28.99
C ILE A 68 1.12 -16.25 -30.19
N ARG A 69 1.54 -16.59 -31.42
CA ARG A 69 0.86 -16.23 -32.67
C ARG A 69 -0.61 -16.65 -32.67
N ASP A 70 -0.89 -17.90 -32.31
CA ASP A 70 -2.25 -18.47 -32.29
C ASP A 70 -3.15 -17.91 -31.17
N LYS A 71 -2.59 -17.08 -30.29
CA LYS A 71 -3.29 -16.47 -29.14
C LYS A 71 -3.56 -14.99 -29.36
N LEU A 72 -3.05 -14.41 -30.45
CA LEU A 72 -3.27 -13.02 -30.79
C LEU A 72 -4.54 -12.90 -31.65
N PRO A 73 -5.40 -11.89 -31.41
CA PRO A 73 -6.52 -11.60 -32.30
C PRO A 73 -6.03 -11.36 -33.74
N GLU A 74 -6.78 -11.85 -34.72
CA GLU A 74 -6.42 -11.79 -36.16
C GLU A 74 -6.09 -10.36 -36.65
N ASN A 75 -6.72 -9.33 -36.06
CA ASN A 75 -6.50 -7.92 -36.38
C ASN A 75 -5.57 -7.19 -35.39
N SER A 76 -4.80 -7.92 -34.58
CA SER A 76 -3.92 -7.29 -33.60
C SER A 76 -2.83 -6.48 -34.28
N THR A 77 -2.51 -5.32 -33.70
CA THR A 77 -1.44 -4.44 -34.16
C THR A 77 -0.10 -5.17 -34.28
N ILE A 78 0.14 -6.17 -33.41
CA ILE A 78 1.31 -7.05 -33.45
C ILE A 78 1.33 -7.90 -34.72
N LEU A 79 0.24 -8.63 -35.04
CA LEU A 79 0.19 -9.48 -36.23
C LEU A 79 0.22 -8.67 -37.52
N VAL A 80 -0.53 -7.57 -37.59
CA VAL A 80 -0.57 -6.69 -38.78
C VAL A 80 0.81 -6.12 -39.11
N HIS A 81 1.57 -5.67 -38.09
CA HIS A 81 2.93 -5.18 -38.32
C HIS A 81 3.93 -6.31 -38.56
N TYR A 82 3.72 -7.49 -38.00
CA TYR A 82 4.58 -8.65 -38.28
C TYR A 82 4.43 -9.11 -39.73
N GLU A 83 3.21 -9.24 -40.24
CA GLU A 83 2.94 -9.61 -41.64
C GLU A 83 3.56 -8.60 -42.60
N LYS A 84 3.37 -7.30 -42.37
CA LYS A 84 4.02 -6.25 -43.17
C LYS A 84 5.54 -6.33 -43.11
N ALA A 85 6.12 -6.67 -41.96
CA ALA A 85 7.57 -6.81 -41.82
C ALA A 85 8.11 -8.01 -42.62
N GLU A 86 7.36 -9.10 -42.69
CA GLU A 86 7.70 -10.28 -43.49
C GLU A 86 7.56 -9.98 -45.00
N GLU A 87 6.48 -9.30 -45.43
CA GLU A 87 6.27 -8.88 -46.82
C GLU A 87 7.41 -7.98 -47.33
N PHE A 88 7.77 -6.93 -46.59
CA PHE A 88 8.86 -6.03 -46.98
C PHE A 88 10.24 -6.70 -46.90
N LYS A 89 10.41 -7.71 -46.02
CA LYS A 89 11.66 -8.48 -45.96
C LYS A 89 11.84 -9.32 -47.22
N GLU A 90 10.78 -9.98 -47.68
CA GLU A 90 10.82 -10.78 -48.91
C GLU A 90 11.15 -9.90 -50.12
N LYS A 91 10.51 -8.74 -50.25
CA LYS A 91 10.81 -7.75 -51.30
C LYS A 91 12.25 -7.26 -51.26
N ALA A 92 12.73 -6.86 -50.08
CA ALA A 92 14.10 -6.37 -49.93
C ALA A 92 15.16 -7.41 -50.34
N LEU A 93 14.91 -8.69 -50.07
CA LEU A 93 15.79 -9.80 -50.47
C LEU A 93 15.73 -10.05 -51.98
N GLU A 94 14.54 -10.01 -52.58
CA GLU A 94 14.36 -10.16 -54.02
C GLU A 94 15.06 -9.03 -54.79
N GLU A 95 14.87 -7.78 -54.36
CA GLU A 95 15.51 -6.59 -54.94
C GLU A 95 17.03 -6.65 -54.80
N PHE A 96 17.55 -7.09 -53.64
CA PHE A 96 18.98 -7.28 -53.43
C PHE A 96 19.57 -8.29 -54.42
N ASN A 97 18.92 -9.45 -54.58
CA ASN A 97 19.38 -10.52 -55.47
C ASN A 97 19.28 -10.12 -56.95
N ASN A 98 18.34 -9.23 -57.30
CA ASN A 98 18.19 -8.68 -58.64
C ASN A 98 19.12 -7.49 -58.92
N GLY A 99 19.94 -7.07 -57.96
CA GLY A 99 20.89 -5.96 -58.08
C GLY A 99 20.24 -4.57 -57.93
N ASP A 100 18.98 -4.50 -57.50
CA ASP A 100 18.27 -3.26 -57.18
C ASP A 100 18.55 -2.85 -55.73
N TYR A 101 19.79 -2.44 -55.50
CA TYR A 101 20.28 -2.15 -54.15
C TYR A 101 19.58 -0.95 -53.51
N TYR A 102 19.13 0.02 -54.30
CA TYR A 102 18.45 1.21 -53.79
C TYR A 102 17.07 0.86 -53.19
N ASN A 103 16.24 0.10 -53.92
CA ASN A 103 14.94 -0.31 -53.40
C ASN A 103 15.11 -1.32 -52.25
N SER A 104 16.09 -2.22 -52.35
CA SER A 104 16.42 -3.17 -51.28
C SER A 104 16.72 -2.46 -49.95
N ILE A 105 17.44 -1.34 -49.98
CA ILE A 105 17.71 -0.52 -48.79
C ILE A 105 16.40 0.04 -48.19
N LEU A 106 15.51 0.56 -49.04
CA LEU A 106 14.26 1.17 -48.59
C LEU A 106 13.31 0.13 -47.98
N ASP A 107 13.14 -1.01 -48.64
CA ASP A 107 12.27 -2.08 -48.17
C ASP A 107 12.86 -2.79 -46.95
N ALA A 108 14.19 -2.94 -46.86
CA ALA A 108 14.85 -3.46 -45.66
C ALA A 108 14.62 -2.57 -44.44
N LEU A 109 14.79 -1.24 -44.59
CA LEU A 109 14.53 -0.28 -43.51
C LEU A 109 13.06 -0.27 -43.09
N THR A 110 12.14 -0.42 -44.05
CA THR A 110 10.70 -0.48 -43.80
C THR A 110 10.32 -1.75 -43.03
N ALA A 111 10.87 -2.90 -43.42
CA ALA A 111 10.71 -4.16 -42.69
C ALA A 111 11.26 -4.05 -41.25
N MET A 112 12.46 -3.49 -41.07
CA MET A 112 13.07 -3.28 -39.75
C MET A 112 12.22 -2.34 -38.86
N HIS A 113 11.62 -1.30 -39.44
CA HIS A 113 10.70 -0.41 -38.72
C HIS A 113 9.50 -1.19 -38.16
N HIS A 114 8.88 -2.04 -38.99
CA HIS A 114 7.75 -2.84 -38.57
C HIS A 114 8.12 -3.90 -37.52
N TYR A 115 9.25 -4.61 -37.67
CA TYR A 115 9.75 -5.50 -36.61
C TYR A 115 10.00 -4.76 -35.29
N LYS A 116 10.53 -3.53 -35.33
CA LYS A 116 10.75 -2.70 -34.13
C LYS A 116 9.45 -2.31 -33.44
N ILE A 117 8.39 -2.00 -34.19
CA ILE A 117 7.05 -1.76 -33.62
C ILE A 117 6.57 -3.02 -32.90
N VAL A 118 6.65 -4.18 -33.55
CA VAL A 118 6.23 -5.45 -32.95
C VAL A 118 6.97 -5.72 -31.64
N LEU A 119 8.30 -5.60 -31.63
CA LEU A 119 9.10 -5.81 -30.42
C LEU A 119 8.77 -4.82 -29.30
N ARG A 120 8.44 -3.57 -29.63
CA ARG A 120 8.00 -2.56 -28.66
C ARG A 120 6.65 -2.93 -28.05
N GLU A 121 5.66 -3.28 -28.87
CA GLU A 121 4.34 -3.70 -28.40
C GLU A 121 4.43 -4.95 -27.51
N LEU A 122 5.28 -5.91 -27.88
CA LEU A 122 5.56 -7.10 -27.06
C LEU A 122 6.20 -6.76 -25.71
N LYS A 123 7.10 -5.77 -25.68
CA LYS A 123 7.74 -5.29 -24.46
C LYS A 123 6.76 -4.54 -23.56
N GLU A 124 5.96 -3.64 -24.11
CA GLU A 124 4.94 -2.88 -23.38
C GLU A 124 3.83 -3.78 -22.85
N GLY A 125 3.42 -4.80 -23.61
CA GLY A 125 2.51 -5.84 -23.15
C GLY A 125 3.08 -6.63 -21.97
N LYS A 126 4.38 -6.96 -21.99
CA LYS A 126 5.06 -7.66 -20.89
C LYS A 126 5.21 -6.81 -19.61
N GLU A 127 5.50 -5.52 -19.74
CA GLU A 127 5.59 -4.60 -18.60
C GLU A 127 4.20 -4.30 -18.00
N LYS A 128 3.16 -4.17 -18.82
CA LYS A 128 1.75 -4.12 -18.34
C LYS A 128 1.34 -5.44 -17.67
N PHE A 129 1.80 -6.58 -18.16
CA PHE A 129 1.56 -7.92 -17.63
C PHE A 129 2.17 -8.13 -16.23
N GLU A 130 3.42 -7.70 -16.00
CA GLU A 130 4.07 -7.83 -14.69
C GLU A 130 3.39 -6.94 -13.64
N ASN A 131 3.06 -5.69 -14.00
CA ASN A 131 2.35 -4.76 -13.12
C ASN A 131 0.92 -5.23 -12.79
N ALA A 132 0.17 -5.75 -13.75
CA ALA A 132 -1.17 -6.30 -13.51
C ALA A 132 -1.10 -7.55 -12.62
N ARG A 133 -0.13 -8.44 -12.85
CA ARG A 133 0.05 -9.65 -12.06
C ARG A 133 0.38 -9.36 -10.60
N GLU A 134 1.26 -8.40 -10.34
CA GLU A 134 1.59 -7.98 -8.98
C GLU A 134 0.42 -7.31 -8.28
N TRP A 135 -0.27 -6.41 -8.97
CA TRP A 135 -1.45 -5.74 -8.43
C TRP A 135 -2.56 -6.73 -8.07
N ILE A 136 -2.86 -7.70 -8.95
CA ILE A 136 -3.90 -8.69 -8.66
C ILE A 136 -3.45 -9.63 -7.54
N ARG A 137 -2.17 -10.06 -7.49
CA ARG A 137 -1.64 -10.85 -6.36
C ARG A 137 -1.81 -10.13 -5.02
N ALA A 138 -1.47 -8.85 -4.96
CA ALA A 138 -1.65 -8.03 -3.76
C ALA A 138 -3.13 -7.86 -3.37
N GLU A 139 -4.04 -7.81 -4.35
CA GLU A 139 -5.49 -7.80 -4.10
C GLU A 139 -5.95 -9.16 -3.53
N ILE A 140 -5.52 -10.28 -4.10
CA ILE A 140 -5.87 -11.63 -3.64
C ILE A 140 -5.41 -11.87 -2.21
N GLU A 141 -4.18 -11.47 -1.86
CA GLU A 141 -3.65 -11.66 -0.52
C GLU A 141 -4.45 -10.86 0.54
N ARG A 142 -4.81 -9.61 0.22
CA ARG A 142 -5.72 -8.79 1.06
C ARG A 142 -7.09 -9.44 1.21
N THR A 143 -7.61 -10.01 0.13
CA THR A 143 -8.91 -10.69 0.12
C THR A 143 -8.92 -11.98 0.97
N ILE A 144 -7.81 -12.73 1.03
CA ILE A 144 -7.70 -13.92 1.90
C ILE A 144 -7.85 -13.54 3.39
N GLN A 145 -7.17 -12.47 3.83
CA GLN A 145 -7.27 -12.02 5.22
C GLN A 145 -8.68 -11.50 5.54
N TYR A 146 -9.27 -10.78 4.59
CA TYR A 146 -10.65 -10.34 4.69
C TYR A 146 -11.63 -11.52 4.85
N PHE A 147 -11.51 -12.57 4.03
CA PHE A 147 -12.38 -13.74 4.14
C PHE A 147 -12.24 -14.48 5.47
N ARG A 148 -11.03 -14.58 6.02
CA ARG A 148 -10.82 -15.14 7.37
C ARG A 148 -11.51 -14.31 8.46
N PHE A 149 -11.52 -12.99 8.30
CA PHE A 149 -12.22 -12.09 9.21
C PHE A 149 -13.75 -12.27 9.13
N VAL A 150 -14.30 -12.36 7.91
CA VAL A 150 -15.73 -12.60 7.69
C VAL A 150 -16.15 -13.95 8.27
N GLU A 151 -15.40 -15.01 8.00
CA GLU A 151 -15.65 -16.37 8.53
C GLU A 151 -15.66 -16.40 10.06
N LYS A 152 -14.70 -15.74 10.72
CA LYS A 152 -14.70 -15.59 12.18
C LYS A 152 -15.94 -14.84 12.68
N THR A 153 -16.39 -13.82 11.95
CA THR A 153 -17.57 -13.02 12.32
C THR A 153 -18.85 -13.85 12.20
N ILE A 154 -19.00 -14.64 11.12
CA ILE A 154 -20.10 -15.59 10.94
C ILE A 154 -20.14 -16.55 12.13
N HIS A 155 -19.02 -17.19 12.46
CA HIS A 155 -18.97 -18.16 13.55
C HIS A 155 -19.29 -17.56 14.93
N LEU A 156 -18.88 -16.31 15.18
CA LEU A 156 -19.25 -15.60 16.41
C LEU A 156 -20.73 -15.26 16.43
N ALA A 157 -21.30 -14.78 15.32
CA ALA A 157 -22.72 -14.46 15.20
C ALA A 157 -23.60 -15.69 15.38
N GLU A 158 -23.23 -16.83 14.79
CA GLU A 158 -23.94 -18.11 14.97
C GLU A 158 -23.98 -18.53 16.44
N LYS A 159 -22.85 -18.40 17.17
CA LYS A 159 -22.79 -18.72 18.60
C LYS A 159 -23.69 -17.85 19.46
N GLU A 160 -23.86 -16.60 19.07
CA GLU A 160 -24.76 -15.64 19.72
C GLU A 160 -26.22 -15.76 19.22
N GLY A 161 -26.52 -16.76 18.38
CA GLY A 161 -27.87 -17.01 17.87
C GLY A 161 -28.36 -15.99 16.84
N ILE A 162 -27.46 -15.25 16.21
CA ILE A 162 -27.78 -14.27 15.16
C ILE A 162 -27.94 -14.99 13.81
N ASP A 163 -28.94 -14.61 13.03
CA ASP A 163 -29.13 -15.16 11.68
C ASP A 163 -28.03 -14.68 10.73
N VAL A 164 -27.24 -15.63 10.26
CA VAL A 164 -26.12 -15.40 9.33
C VAL A 164 -26.37 -15.98 7.94
N ASN A 165 -27.57 -16.47 7.63
CA ASN A 165 -27.85 -17.19 6.38
C ASN A 165 -27.48 -16.35 5.15
N ASN A 166 -27.90 -15.08 5.14
CA ASN A 166 -27.61 -14.16 4.04
C ASN A 166 -26.11 -13.79 3.98
N LEU A 167 -25.48 -13.55 5.13
CA LEU A 167 -24.05 -13.26 5.22
C LEU A 167 -23.20 -14.43 4.70
N THR A 168 -23.55 -15.66 5.07
CA THR A 168 -22.87 -16.89 4.65
C THR A 168 -23.03 -17.12 3.15
N ARG A 169 -24.22 -16.89 2.60
CA ARG A 169 -24.47 -16.94 1.16
C ARG A 169 -23.59 -15.95 0.40
N LEU A 170 -23.60 -14.67 0.79
CA LEU A 170 -22.80 -13.61 0.17
C LEU A 170 -21.29 -13.89 0.30
N TYR A 171 -20.84 -14.43 1.43
CA TYR A 171 -19.46 -14.86 1.63
C TYR A 171 -19.04 -15.91 0.59
N ASN A 172 -19.84 -16.96 0.43
CA ASN A 172 -19.57 -18.04 -0.52
C ASN A 172 -19.60 -17.54 -1.98
N GLU A 173 -20.59 -16.72 -2.33
CA GLU A 173 -20.68 -16.12 -3.67
C GLU A 173 -19.49 -15.21 -3.98
N THR A 174 -19.07 -14.38 -3.02
CA THR A 174 -17.92 -13.48 -3.18
C THR A 174 -16.63 -14.29 -3.33
N LYS A 175 -16.44 -15.32 -2.48
CA LYS A 175 -15.29 -16.23 -2.56
C LYS A 175 -15.21 -16.94 -3.90
N GLN A 176 -16.35 -17.38 -4.43
CA GLN A 176 -16.41 -18.01 -5.75
C GLN A 176 -16.10 -17.01 -6.88
N ALA A 177 -16.58 -15.77 -6.81
CA ALA A 177 -16.26 -14.74 -7.81
C ALA A 177 -14.76 -14.42 -7.85
N TYR A 178 -14.11 -14.27 -6.69
CA TYR A 178 -12.65 -14.10 -6.64
C TYR A 178 -11.88 -15.35 -7.12
N LYS A 179 -12.46 -16.54 -7.02
CA LYS A 179 -11.88 -17.76 -7.60
C LYS A 179 -11.92 -17.74 -9.13
N VAL A 180 -13.00 -17.25 -9.73
CA VAL A 180 -13.10 -17.10 -11.20
C VAL A 180 -11.99 -16.16 -11.70
N VAL A 181 -11.83 -14.99 -11.08
CA VAL A 181 -10.74 -14.04 -11.39
C VAL A 181 -9.37 -14.70 -11.35
N LEU A 182 -9.12 -15.55 -10.35
CA LEU A 182 -7.86 -16.30 -10.24
C LEU A 182 -7.66 -17.28 -11.40
N ASP A 183 -8.73 -17.94 -11.84
CA ASP A 183 -8.70 -18.90 -12.93
C ASP A 183 -8.48 -18.20 -14.28
N ASP A 184 -9.07 -17.02 -14.51
CA ASP A 184 -8.83 -16.22 -15.72
C ASP A 184 -7.36 -15.73 -15.80
N ILE A 185 -6.78 -15.33 -14.66
CA ILE A 185 -5.36 -14.97 -14.59
C ILE A 185 -4.46 -16.16 -14.88
N ARG A 186 -4.81 -17.36 -14.39
CA ARG A 186 -4.08 -18.60 -14.70
C ARG A 186 -4.18 -18.95 -16.18
N ALA A 187 -5.34 -18.73 -16.79
CA ALA A 187 -5.57 -18.87 -18.22
C ALA A 187 -4.90 -17.76 -19.07
N LYS A 188 -4.35 -16.72 -18.42
CA LYS A 188 -3.77 -15.52 -19.05
C LYS A 188 -4.79 -14.68 -19.84
N ASP A 189 -6.06 -14.76 -19.48
CA ASP A 189 -7.15 -13.96 -20.05
C ASP A 189 -7.41 -12.74 -19.16
N PHE A 190 -6.67 -11.65 -19.41
CA PHE A 190 -6.64 -10.49 -18.52
C PHE A 190 -7.82 -9.53 -18.69
N GLU A 191 -8.36 -9.44 -19.90
CA GLU A 191 -9.57 -8.63 -20.13
C GLU A 191 -10.75 -9.27 -19.39
N LYS A 192 -10.87 -10.60 -19.46
CA LYS A 192 -11.86 -11.34 -18.70
C LYS A 192 -11.62 -11.24 -17.19
N ALA A 193 -10.38 -11.41 -16.73
CA ALA A 193 -10.04 -11.25 -15.31
C ALA A 193 -10.38 -9.85 -14.77
N ARG A 194 -10.26 -8.79 -15.60
CA ARG A 194 -10.63 -7.43 -15.22
C ARG A 194 -12.15 -7.28 -15.07
N GLU A 195 -12.93 -7.85 -15.99
CA GLU A 195 -14.39 -7.82 -15.90
C GLU A 195 -14.90 -8.66 -14.72
N ASP A 196 -14.38 -9.87 -14.54
CA ASP A 196 -14.74 -10.74 -13.42
C ASP A 196 -14.33 -10.14 -12.07
N LEU A 197 -13.26 -9.34 -12.02
CA LEU A 197 -12.88 -8.59 -10.81
C LEU A 197 -13.89 -7.49 -10.47
N ARG A 198 -14.52 -6.86 -11.46
CA ARG A 198 -15.59 -5.88 -11.24
C ARG A 198 -16.78 -6.54 -10.56
N VAL A 199 -17.20 -7.70 -11.07
CA VAL A 199 -18.26 -8.52 -10.47
C VAL A 199 -17.90 -8.96 -9.05
N ALA A 200 -16.67 -9.41 -8.83
CA ALA A 200 -16.19 -9.80 -7.51
C ALA A 200 -16.22 -8.64 -6.50
N ARG A 201 -15.92 -7.41 -6.94
CA ARG A 201 -16.01 -6.19 -6.11
C ARG A 201 -17.44 -5.80 -5.77
N GLU A 202 -18.36 -5.92 -6.73
CA GLU A 202 -19.79 -5.68 -6.48
C GLU A 202 -20.33 -6.66 -5.42
N LYS A 203 -19.99 -7.94 -5.52
CA LYS A 203 -20.33 -8.95 -4.50
C LYS A 203 -19.68 -8.64 -3.15
N LYS A 204 -18.42 -8.21 -3.13
CA LYS A 204 -17.74 -7.78 -1.91
C LYS A 204 -18.46 -6.59 -1.25
N ALA A 205 -18.94 -5.62 -2.01
CA ALA A 205 -19.69 -4.49 -1.46
C ALA A 205 -21.01 -4.95 -0.80
N GLN A 206 -21.72 -5.89 -1.43
CA GLN A 206 -22.92 -6.50 -0.84
C GLN A 206 -22.58 -7.27 0.44
N LEU A 207 -21.48 -8.02 0.44
CA LEU A 207 -20.97 -8.72 1.61
C LEU A 207 -20.60 -7.75 2.74
N ASP A 208 -19.95 -6.64 2.43
CA ASP A 208 -19.56 -5.60 3.40
C ASP A 208 -20.78 -4.97 4.08
N GLU A 209 -21.86 -4.71 3.33
CA GLU A 209 -23.10 -4.17 3.88
C GLU A 209 -23.78 -5.16 4.82
N GLU A 210 -23.88 -6.43 4.43
CA GLU A 210 -24.48 -7.45 5.30
C GLU A 210 -23.63 -7.72 6.55
N LEU A 211 -22.31 -7.73 6.38
CA LEU A 211 -21.36 -7.86 7.49
C LEU A 211 -21.52 -6.71 8.49
N ARG A 212 -21.79 -5.50 8.02
CA ARG A 212 -22.05 -4.34 8.89
C ARG A 212 -23.32 -4.54 9.74
N LYS A 213 -24.39 -5.11 9.17
CA LYS A 213 -25.62 -5.41 9.91
C LYS A 213 -25.39 -6.47 10.99
N VAL A 214 -24.79 -7.60 10.63
CA VAL A 214 -24.47 -8.68 11.57
C VAL A 214 -23.54 -8.18 12.68
N ARG A 215 -22.54 -7.34 12.36
CA ARG A 215 -21.68 -6.73 13.39
C ARG A 215 -22.43 -5.78 14.31
N LYS A 216 -23.42 -5.05 13.81
CA LYS A 216 -24.29 -4.22 14.64
C LYS A 216 -25.08 -5.10 15.60
N GLU A 217 -25.71 -6.16 15.11
CA GLU A 217 -26.46 -7.11 15.94
C GLU A 217 -25.57 -7.78 16.99
N LEU A 218 -24.38 -8.24 16.62
CA LEU A 218 -23.37 -8.76 17.54
C LEU A 218 -23.03 -7.77 18.66
N ALA A 219 -22.88 -6.49 18.32
CA ALA A 219 -22.61 -5.46 19.32
C ALA A 219 -23.80 -5.30 20.29
N TYR A 220 -25.04 -5.34 19.80
CA TYR A 220 -26.23 -5.27 20.65
C TYR A 220 -26.48 -6.55 21.47
N ALA A 221 -26.10 -7.72 20.94
CA ALA A 221 -26.12 -8.98 21.70
C ALA A 221 -25.11 -8.93 22.86
N ASN A 222 -23.95 -8.31 22.64
CA ASN A 222 -22.89 -8.13 23.63
C ASN A 222 -22.92 -6.74 24.31
N ALA A 223 -24.08 -6.10 24.35
CA ALA A 223 -24.19 -4.70 24.80
C ALA A 223 -23.73 -4.53 26.25
N ASP A 224 -24.01 -5.48 27.12
CA ASP A 224 -23.65 -5.42 28.54
C ASP A 224 -22.12 -5.32 28.73
N LYS A 225 -21.36 -6.17 28.01
CA LYS A 225 -19.90 -6.18 28.07
C LYS A 225 -19.30 -4.89 27.54
N ILE A 226 -19.82 -4.39 26.42
CA ILE A 226 -19.35 -3.14 25.80
C ILE A 226 -19.62 -1.95 26.72
N VAL A 227 -20.82 -1.87 27.29
CA VAL A 227 -21.22 -0.79 28.20
C VAL A 227 -20.40 -0.83 29.48
N LYS A 228 -20.20 -2.00 30.10
CA LYS A 228 -19.34 -2.16 31.29
C LYS A 228 -17.91 -1.70 31.01
N GLU A 229 -17.34 -2.08 29.86
CA GLU A 229 -16.00 -1.66 29.46
C GLU A 229 -15.93 -0.15 29.21
N PHE A 230 -16.95 0.42 28.56
CA PHE A 230 -17.08 1.87 28.38
C PHE A 230 -17.10 2.59 29.74
N LEU A 231 -17.94 2.17 30.68
CA LEU A 231 -18.05 2.80 31.99
C LEU A 231 -16.69 2.80 32.72
N VAL A 232 -16.03 1.65 32.81
CA VAL A 232 -14.71 1.54 33.46
C VAL A 232 -13.66 2.42 32.77
N ARG A 233 -13.65 2.47 31.45
CA ARG A 233 -12.66 3.25 30.69
C ARG A 233 -12.92 4.75 30.79
N THR A 234 -14.17 5.16 30.70
CA THR A 234 -14.59 6.57 30.69
C THR A 234 -14.45 7.17 32.09
N ASP A 235 -14.85 6.47 33.15
CA ASP A 235 -14.65 6.89 34.54
C ASP A 235 -13.17 7.22 34.83
N ARG A 236 -12.28 6.29 34.49
CA ARG A 236 -10.82 6.51 34.58
C ARG A 236 -10.36 7.69 33.74
N GLY A 237 -10.91 7.83 32.52
CA GLY A 237 -10.63 8.96 31.65
C GLY A 237 -11.03 10.30 32.25
N ILE A 238 -12.19 10.36 32.91
CA ILE A 238 -12.73 11.53 33.61
C ILE A 238 -11.83 11.89 34.80
N THR A 239 -11.57 10.94 35.71
CA THR A 239 -10.68 11.16 36.87
C THR A 239 -9.30 11.63 36.41
N PHE A 240 -8.81 11.03 35.33
CA PHE A 240 -7.55 11.40 34.74
C PHE A 240 -7.57 12.84 34.20
N ALA A 241 -8.59 13.19 33.42
CA ALA A 241 -8.75 14.52 32.82
C ALA A 241 -8.84 15.61 33.88
N GLU A 242 -9.59 15.40 34.96
CA GLU A 242 -9.70 16.35 36.07
C GLU A 242 -8.32 16.70 36.65
N ARG A 243 -7.49 15.69 36.89
CA ARG A 243 -6.15 15.89 37.45
C ARG A 243 -5.19 16.54 36.46
N ALA A 244 -5.23 16.11 35.19
CA ALA A 244 -4.40 16.70 34.14
C ALA A 244 -4.74 18.17 33.90
N ILE A 245 -6.03 18.52 33.95
CA ILE A 245 -6.51 19.91 33.85
C ILE A 245 -6.01 20.72 35.06
N GLN A 246 -6.12 20.20 36.28
CA GLN A 246 -5.60 20.87 37.48
C GLN A 246 -4.10 21.15 37.39
N GLU A 247 -3.29 20.15 36.97
CA GLU A 247 -1.85 20.31 36.80
C GLU A 247 -1.51 21.31 35.69
N ALA A 248 -2.24 21.28 34.57
CA ALA A 248 -2.07 22.20 33.47
C ALA A 248 -2.38 23.65 33.89
N LYS A 249 -3.46 23.87 34.66
CA LYS A 249 -3.78 25.18 35.24
C LYS A 249 -2.68 25.71 36.15
N ALA A 250 -2.13 24.86 37.01
CA ALA A 250 -1.02 25.24 37.91
C ALA A 250 0.23 25.69 37.14
N ARG A 251 0.37 25.29 35.88
CA ARG A 251 1.48 25.68 34.97
C ARG A 251 1.11 26.82 34.02
N GLY A 252 -0.09 27.38 34.12
CA GLY A 252 -0.56 28.44 33.23
C GLY A 252 -0.89 27.96 31.80
N ILE A 253 -1.12 26.67 31.60
CA ILE A 253 -1.56 26.11 30.32
C ILE A 253 -3.06 26.31 30.19
N ASP A 254 -3.51 26.83 29.04
CA ASP A 254 -4.94 26.95 28.73
C ASP A 254 -5.61 25.57 28.65
N THR A 255 -6.66 25.39 29.45
CA THR A 255 -7.41 24.15 29.61
C THR A 255 -8.87 24.26 29.16
N SER A 256 -9.30 25.42 28.65
CA SER A 256 -10.71 25.72 28.36
C SER A 256 -11.39 24.68 27.46
N GLU A 257 -10.70 24.24 26.39
CA GLU A 257 -11.20 23.18 25.47
C GLU A 257 -11.41 21.84 26.21
N ALA A 258 -10.46 21.46 27.07
CA ALA A 258 -10.50 20.19 27.78
C ALA A 258 -11.58 20.17 28.87
N GLU A 259 -11.81 21.30 29.53
CA GLU A 259 -12.88 21.45 30.53
C GLU A 259 -14.26 21.34 29.90
N ALA A 260 -14.50 22.03 28.77
CA ALA A 260 -15.76 21.90 28.05
C ALA A 260 -16.04 20.45 27.62
N LYS A 261 -15.01 19.74 27.14
CA LYS A 261 -15.13 18.32 26.74
C LYS A 261 -15.27 17.37 27.91
N LEU A 262 -14.71 17.70 29.07
CA LEU A 262 -14.88 16.93 30.31
C LEU A 262 -16.34 16.96 30.78
N GLU A 263 -16.98 18.13 30.75
CA GLU A 263 -18.38 18.24 31.14
C GLU A 263 -19.32 17.51 30.16
N GLU A 264 -19.05 17.59 28.86
CA GLU A 264 -19.77 16.81 27.85
C GLU A 264 -19.69 15.30 28.12
N ILE A 265 -18.50 14.75 28.40
CA ILE A 265 -18.34 13.31 28.63
C ILE A 265 -18.94 12.86 29.96
N LYS A 266 -18.91 13.70 31.01
CA LYS A 266 -19.55 13.40 32.30
C LYS A 266 -21.04 13.21 32.15
N SER A 267 -21.70 14.10 31.40
CA SER A 267 -23.14 13.99 31.12
C SER A 267 -23.48 12.67 30.40
N ILE A 268 -22.71 12.33 29.35
CA ILE A 268 -22.88 11.05 28.63
C ILE A 268 -22.62 9.85 29.55
N TYR A 269 -21.58 9.93 30.37
CA TYR A 269 -21.22 8.86 31.31
C TYR A 269 -22.33 8.58 32.31
N GLU A 270 -22.91 9.61 32.93
CA GLU A 270 -24.01 9.45 33.89
C GLU A 270 -25.29 8.92 33.24
N GLU A 271 -25.60 9.35 32.02
CA GLU A 271 -26.74 8.79 31.26
C GLU A 271 -26.55 7.29 30.99
N VAL A 272 -25.37 6.90 30.47
CA VAL A 272 -25.04 5.49 30.19
C VAL A 272 -25.03 4.67 31.48
N LYS A 273 -24.50 5.23 32.57
CA LYS A 273 -24.46 4.57 33.89
C LYS A 273 -25.84 4.33 34.45
N SER A 274 -26.73 5.32 34.40
CA SER A 274 -28.12 5.20 34.83
C SER A 274 -28.89 4.12 34.05
N LEU A 275 -28.69 4.06 32.73
CA LEU A 275 -29.29 3.01 31.89
C LEU A 275 -28.72 1.62 32.21
N ALA A 276 -27.41 1.52 32.46
CA ALA A 276 -26.74 0.29 32.85
C ALA A 276 -27.21 -0.24 34.21
N GLU A 277 -27.42 0.65 35.20
CA GLU A 277 -27.97 0.31 36.52
C GLU A 277 -29.41 -0.22 36.44
N GLN A 278 -30.17 0.18 35.42
CA GLN A 278 -31.50 -0.35 35.10
C GLN A 278 -31.46 -1.60 34.20
N GLU A 279 -30.27 -2.17 33.95
CA GLU A 279 -30.03 -3.29 33.03
C GLU A 279 -30.47 -3.04 31.57
N LYS A 280 -30.68 -1.77 31.19
CA LYS A 280 -31.04 -1.36 29.82
C LYS A 280 -29.79 -1.27 28.94
N TRP A 281 -29.06 -2.37 28.80
CA TRP A 281 -27.76 -2.43 28.13
C TRP A 281 -27.80 -1.98 26.67
N LYS A 282 -28.85 -2.32 25.94
CA LYS A 282 -29.00 -1.93 24.52
C LYS A 282 -29.22 -0.43 24.37
N ASP A 283 -30.03 0.17 25.23
CA ASP A 283 -30.27 1.62 25.22
C ASP A 283 -29.01 2.38 25.63
N ALA A 284 -28.30 1.88 26.64
CA ALA A 284 -26.99 2.40 27.05
C ALA A 284 -25.97 2.35 25.89
N LEU A 285 -25.95 1.25 25.13
CA LEU A 285 -25.10 1.13 23.93
C LEU A 285 -25.50 2.12 22.83
N THR A 286 -26.80 2.36 22.63
CA THR A 286 -27.30 3.37 21.68
C THR A 286 -26.77 4.75 22.02
N VAL A 287 -26.86 5.17 23.29
CA VAL A 287 -26.33 6.46 23.76
C VAL A 287 -24.83 6.59 23.46
N ILE A 288 -24.04 5.53 23.69
CA ILE A 288 -22.61 5.50 23.36
C ILE A 288 -22.39 5.69 21.85
N ILE A 289 -23.15 4.99 21.01
CA ILE A 289 -23.02 5.06 19.55
C ILE A 289 -23.36 6.46 19.04
N GLU A 290 -24.47 7.03 19.48
CA GLU A 290 -24.95 8.35 19.05
C GLU A 290 -24.01 9.48 19.50
N ASN A 291 -23.39 9.34 20.67
CA ASN A 291 -22.45 10.33 21.20
C ASN A 291 -20.98 10.03 20.86
N LYS A 292 -20.69 9.04 20.01
CA LYS A 292 -19.32 8.67 19.61
C LYS A 292 -18.43 9.86 19.20
N PRO A 293 -18.88 10.83 18.38
CA PRO A 293 -18.04 11.97 18.02
C PRO A 293 -17.58 12.81 19.22
N LYS A 294 -18.44 12.96 20.24
CA LYS A 294 -18.13 13.69 21.48
C LYS A 294 -17.17 12.89 22.36
N ILE A 295 -17.39 11.59 22.50
CA ILE A 295 -16.49 10.67 23.21
C ILE A 295 -15.09 10.71 22.59
N ASP A 296 -14.98 10.61 21.27
CA ASP A 296 -13.70 10.71 20.55
C ASP A 296 -13.05 12.09 20.73
N ALA A 297 -13.85 13.16 20.72
CA ALA A 297 -13.34 14.52 20.97
C ALA A 297 -12.77 14.68 22.39
N PHE A 298 -13.42 14.12 23.41
CA PHE A 298 -12.93 14.11 24.78
C PHE A 298 -11.55 13.43 24.88
N PHE A 299 -11.42 12.20 24.37
CA PHE A 299 -10.13 11.49 24.44
C PHE A 299 -9.03 12.17 23.61
N ARG A 300 -9.38 12.86 22.51
CA ARG A 300 -8.43 13.70 21.76
C ARG A 300 -7.98 14.92 22.56
N ALA A 301 -8.91 15.66 23.16
CA ALA A 301 -8.57 16.82 24.00
C ALA A 301 -7.66 16.40 25.17
N LEU A 302 -7.92 15.22 25.74
CA LEU A 302 -7.10 14.66 26.80
C LEU A 302 -5.66 14.33 26.36
N ASN A 303 -5.48 13.80 25.16
CA ASN A 303 -4.15 13.53 24.61
C ASN A 303 -3.39 14.84 24.33
N LYS A 304 -4.07 15.88 23.83
CA LYS A 304 -3.45 17.19 23.59
C LYS A 304 -2.84 17.79 24.86
N ILE A 305 -3.46 17.62 26.03
CA ILE A 305 -2.87 18.09 27.31
C ILE A 305 -1.52 17.39 27.56
N HIS A 306 -1.47 16.08 27.36
CA HIS A 306 -0.22 15.33 27.52
C HIS A 306 0.84 15.66 26.47
N GLU A 307 0.41 15.90 25.23
CA GLU A 307 1.32 16.37 24.19
C GLU A 307 1.94 17.71 24.59
N ARG A 308 1.18 18.62 25.20
CA ARG A 308 1.72 19.88 25.73
C ARG A 308 2.70 19.64 26.88
N PHE A 309 2.39 18.75 27.82
CA PHE A 309 3.35 18.38 28.88
C PHE A 309 4.63 17.74 28.34
N ALA A 310 4.51 16.83 27.37
CA ALA A 310 5.65 16.24 26.68
C ALA A 310 6.46 17.33 25.97
N GLU A 311 5.79 18.24 25.26
CA GLU A 311 6.42 19.35 24.56
C GLU A 311 7.21 20.26 25.49
N GLU A 312 6.64 20.65 26.63
CA GLU A 312 7.34 21.45 27.65
C GLU A 312 8.58 20.74 28.18
N LYS A 313 8.47 19.46 28.53
CA LYS A 313 9.60 18.67 29.04
C LYS A 313 10.70 18.48 27.98
N ILE A 314 10.33 18.22 26.74
CA ILE A 314 11.25 18.06 25.60
C ILE A 314 11.96 19.38 25.29
N LYS A 315 11.21 20.50 25.25
CA LYS A 315 11.78 21.84 25.02
C LYS A 315 12.80 22.20 26.10
N ARG A 316 12.56 21.79 27.34
CA ARG A 316 13.47 22.05 28.46
C ARG A 316 14.73 21.20 28.36
N ASP A 317 14.59 19.87 28.37
CA ASP A 317 15.71 18.94 28.21
C ASP A 317 15.22 17.53 27.83
N VAL A 318 15.42 17.17 26.56
CA VAL A 318 15.06 15.86 26.01
C VAL A 318 15.77 14.71 26.73
N LYS A 319 17.04 14.86 27.10
CA LYS A 319 17.82 13.79 27.73
C LYS A 319 17.28 13.49 29.13
N VAL A 320 16.98 14.55 29.89
CA VAL A 320 16.38 14.41 31.23
C VAL A 320 14.99 13.79 31.13
N PHE A 321 14.14 14.27 30.21
CA PHE A 321 12.81 13.71 29.98
C PHE A 321 12.87 12.20 29.67
N LEU A 322 13.74 11.78 28.75
CA LEU A 322 13.87 10.37 28.38
C LEU A 322 14.37 9.51 29.55
N LYS A 323 15.30 10.04 30.36
CA LYS A 323 15.79 9.35 31.56
C LYS A 323 14.67 9.17 32.59
N GLU A 324 13.92 10.23 32.88
CA GLU A 324 12.75 10.18 33.78
C GLU A 324 11.75 9.09 33.34
N MET A 325 11.42 9.05 32.06
CA MET A 325 10.47 8.08 31.51
C MET A 325 10.98 6.64 31.62
N GLN A 326 12.26 6.40 31.33
CA GLN A 326 12.87 5.08 31.46
C GLN A 326 12.93 4.62 32.92
N ASP A 327 13.29 5.52 33.84
CA ASP A 327 13.36 5.21 35.26
C ASP A 327 11.96 4.93 35.83
N ARG A 328 10.95 5.68 35.39
CA ARG A 328 9.54 5.43 35.73
C ARG A 328 9.06 4.06 35.25
N ILE A 329 9.30 3.71 33.98
CA ILE A 329 8.94 2.39 33.44
C ILE A 329 9.55 1.26 34.28
N ARG A 330 10.83 1.42 34.69
CA ARG A 330 11.52 0.43 35.53
C ARG A 330 10.92 0.33 36.92
N LYS A 331 10.60 1.47 37.55
CA LYS A 331 9.98 1.52 38.88
C LYS A 331 8.59 0.89 38.87
N ASP A 332 7.75 1.28 37.93
CA ASP A 332 6.38 0.79 37.79
C ASP A 332 6.38 -0.72 37.48
N SER A 333 7.32 -1.21 36.67
CA SER A 333 7.51 -2.65 36.43
C SER A 333 7.85 -3.45 37.68
N ARG A 334 8.59 -2.86 38.64
CA ARG A 334 8.89 -3.51 39.93
C ARG A 334 7.66 -3.52 40.82
N ALA A 335 6.98 -2.38 40.94
CA ALA A 335 5.76 -2.26 41.74
C ALA A 335 4.66 -3.22 41.26
N LEU A 336 4.42 -3.32 39.94
CA LEU A 336 3.46 -4.28 39.40
C LEU A 336 3.84 -5.73 39.70
N ARG A 337 5.14 -6.07 39.68
CA ARG A 337 5.59 -7.42 40.08
C ARG A 337 5.32 -7.70 41.56
N GLU A 338 5.55 -6.72 42.42
CA GLU A 338 5.25 -6.85 43.86
C GLU A 338 3.75 -7.06 44.10
N LEU A 339 2.90 -6.28 43.44
CA LEU A 339 1.44 -6.44 43.50
C LEU A 339 0.98 -7.81 43.00
N LYS A 340 1.56 -8.28 41.88
CA LYS A 340 1.30 -9.61 41.34
C LYS A 340 1.67 -10.72 42.32
N ASN A 341 2.80 -10.59 43.00
CA ASN A 341 3.22 -11.53 44.04
C ASN A 341 2.29 -11.53 45.26
N ARG A 342 1.54 -10.44 45.48
CA ARG A 342 0.48 -10.33 46.50
C ARG A 342 -0.90 -10.82 46.02
N GLY A 343 -0.98 -11.35 44.79
CA GLY A 343 -2.23 -11.88 44.23
C GLY A 343 -3.14 -10.84 43.55
N VAL A 344 -2.67 -9.61 43.35
CA VAL A 344 -3.41 -8.59 42.59
C VAL A 344 -3.34 -8.90 41.09
N ASP A 345 -4.47 -8.83 40.37
CA ASP A 345 -4.47 -9.01 38.92
C ASP A 345 -3.88 -7.79 38.20
N THR A 346 -2.60 -7.88 37.86
CA THR A 346 -1.84 -6.80 37.21
C THR A 346 -1.88 -6.85 35.69
N ARG A 347 -2.55 -7.84 35.06
CA ARG A 347 -2.43 -8.12 33.62
C ARG A 347 -2.67 -6.88 32.75
N ARG A 348 -3.70 -6.10 33.07
CA ARG A 348 -4.04 -4.88 32.33
C ARG A 348 -2.98 -3.78 32.49
N ALA A 349 -2.54 -3.51 33.71
CA ALA A 349 -1.51 -2.51 33.98
C ALA A 349 -0.15 -2.91 33.36
N GLU A 350 0.18 -4.20 33.33
CA GLU A 350 1.36 -4.73 32.63
C GLU A 350 1.29 -4.47 31.11
N ILE A 351 0.11 -4.65 30.50
CA ILE A 351 -0.12 -4.32 29.09
C ILE A 351 0.06 -2.82 28.84
N GLU A 352 -0.55 -1.96 29.66
CA GLU A 352 -0.44 -0.50 29.54
C GLU A 352 1.02 -0.04 29.70
N LEU A 353 1.76 -0.60 30.65
CA LEU A 353 3.18 -0.30 30.86
C LEU A 353 4.04 -0.72 29.66
N ARG A 354 3.78 -1.92 29.10
CA ARG A 354 4.49 -2.39 27.90
C ARG A 354 4.20 -1.50 26.70
N THR A 355 2.95 -1.11 26.50
CA THR A 355 2.57 -0.18 25.42
C THR A 355 3.25 1.16 25.63
N ALA A 356 3.26 1.71 26.85
CA ALA A 356 3.96 2.97 27.14
C ALA A 356 5.46 2.91 26.78
N ALA A 357 6.13 1.79 27.06
CA ALA A 357 7.52 1.59 26.67
C ALA A 357 7.72 1.54 25.14
N GLN A 358 6.80 0.92 24.40
CA GLN A 358 6.82 0.90 22.94
C GLN A 358 6.60 2.29 22.34
N GLU A 359 5.63 3.04 22.88
CA GLU A 359 5.35 4.42 22.47
C GLU A 359 6.57 5.34 22.72
N LEU A 360 7.23 5.19 23.86
CA LEU A 360 8.48 5.90 24.16
C LEU A 360 9.59 5.57 23.16
N GLN A 361 9.74 4.30 22.77
CA GLN A 361 10.72 3.89 21.77
C GLN A 361 10.39 4.46 20.38
N MET A 362 9.12 4.47 19.99
CA MET A 362 8.67 5.04 18.73
C MET A 362 8.90 6.55 18.69
N GLY A 363 8.53 7.27 19.75
CA GLY A 363 8.81 8.70 19.88
C GLY A 363 10.30 9.02 19.76
N LEU A 364 11.17 8.20 20.37
CA LEU A 364 12.62 8.35 20.26
C LEU A 364 13.14 8.12 18.83
N ARG A 365 12.58 7.14 18.11
CA ARG A 365 12.91 6.91 16.69
C ARG A 365 12.50 8.11 15.84
N LEU A 366 11.27 8.59 15.99
CA LEU A 366 10.75 9.74 15.24
C LEU A 366 11.51 11.03 15.54
N LEU A 367 11.98 11.21 16.78
CA LEU A 367 12.83 12.33 17.16
C LEU A 367 14.19 12.29 16.44
N LYS A 368 14.79 11.09 16.28
CA LYS A 368 16.00 10.90 15.45
C LYS A 368 15.75 11.18 13.97
N GLU A 369 14.56 10.86 13.47
CA GLU A 369 14.09 11.18 12.10
C GLU A 369 13.66 12.65 11.93
N ARG A 370 13.83 13.50 12.95
CA ARG A 370 13.42 14.91 12.96
C ARG A 370 11.91 15.13 12.77
N LYS A 371 11.08 14.12 12.99
CA LYS A 371 9.62 14.18 12.96
C LYS A 371 9.08 14.61 14.33
N LEU A 372 9.34 15.85 14.70
CA LEU A 372 9.09 16.35 16.07
C LEU A 372 7.61 16.31 16.48
N ALA A 373 6.68 16.65 15.59
CA ALA A 373 5.24 16.63 15.90
C ALA A 373 4.75 15.20 16.23
N LEU A 374 5.11 14.23 15.39
CA LEU A 374 4.76 12.82 15.62
C LEU A 374 5.45 12.27 16.87
N ALA A 375 6.71 12.64 17.12
CA ALA A 375 7.40 12.23 18.34
C ALA A 375 6.67 12.72 19.60
N ARG A 376 6.17 13.96 19.61
CA ARG A 376 5.39 14.52 20.73
C ARG A 376 4.09 13.74 20.98
N GLU A 377 3.39 13.34 19.92
CA GLU A 377 2.17 12.52 20.03
C GLU A 377 2.47 11.19 20.74
N HIS A 378 3.47 10.45 20.29
CA HIS A 378 3.90 9.20 20.92
C HIS A 378 4.34 9.39 22.38
N PHE A 379 5.07 10.47 22.68
CA PHE A 379 5.44 10.78 24.06
C PHE A 379 4.24 11.17 24.94
N GLY A 380 3.26 11.87 24.40
CA GLY A 380 2.00 12.16 25.08
C GLY A 380 1.22 10.89 25.41
N ILE A 381 1.14 9.95 24.47
CA ILE A 381 0.52 8.63 24.69
C ILE A 381 1.27 7.86 25.80
N ALA A 382 2.60 7.84 25.74
CA ALA A 382 3.41 7.17 26.76
C ALA A 382 3.18 7.76 28.15
N LEU A 383 3.16 9.08 28.29
CA LEU A 383 2.88 9.76 29.56
C LEU A 383 1.52 9.38 30.14
N ARG A 384 0.47 9.40 29.30
CA ARG A 384 -0.89 8.99 29.69
C ARG A 384 -0.91 7.56 30.22
N LEU A 385 -0.28 6.63 29.52
CA LEU A 385 -0.26 5.22 29.90
C LEU A 385 0.53 4.99 31.19
N LEU A 386 1.69 5.63 31.36
CA LEU A 386 2.45 5.56 32.62
C LEU A 386 1.69 6.14 33.80
N TYR A 387 0.88 7.17 33.56
CA TYR A 387 0.01 7.69 34.60
C TYR A 387 -1.05 6.68 35.02
N ASN A 388 -1.72 6.02 34.06
CA ASN A 388 -2.72 4.99 34.39
C ASN A 388 -2.11 3.85 35.21
N VAL A 389 -0.89 3.44 34.87
CA VAL A 389 -0.14 2.41 35.61
C VAL A 389 0.17 2.88 37.04
N GLU A 390 0.64 4.11 37.22
CA GLU A 390 0.88 4.70 38.54
C GLU A 390 -0.38 4.73 39.40
N GLN A 391 -1.53 5.11 38.83
CA GLN A 391 -2.80 5.12 39.57
C GLN A 391 -3.25 3.72 39.97
N PHE A 392 -3.09 2.74 39.07
CA PHE A 392 -3.36 1.36 39.42
C PHE A 392 -2.48 0.90 40.59
N ILE A 393 -1.19 1.24 40.56
CA ILE A 393 -0.25 0.91 41.64
C ILE A 393 -0.70 1.57 42.95
N LEU A 394 -1.01 2.87 42.94
CA LEU A 394 -1.43 3.62 44.13
C LEU A 394 -2.73 3.07 44.75
N LEU A 395 -3.66 2.57 43.95
CA LEU A 395 -4.92 2.00 44.43
C LEU A 395 -4.76 0.62 45.09
N HIS A 396 -3.66 -0.09 44.83
CA HIS A 396 -3.45 -1.47 45.30
C HIS A 396 -2.19 -1.65 46.16
N SER A 397 -1.42 -0.57 46.38
CA SER A 397 -0.26 -0.54 47.28
C SER A 397 -0.71 -0.26 48.70
#